data_AF-R4K488-F1
#
_entry.id   AF-R4K488-F1
#
_cell.length_a   1.000
_cell.length_b   1.000
_cell.length_c   1.000
_cell.angle_alpha   90.00
_cell.angle_beta   90.00
_cell.angle_gamma   90.00
#
_symmetry.space_group_name_H-M   'P 1'
#
loop_
_entity.id
_entity.type
_entity.pdbx_description
1 polymer ?
#
loop_
_entity_poly.entity_id
_entity_poly.type
_entity_poly.pdbx_seq_one_letter_code
_entity_poly.pdbx_strand_id
1 'polypeptide(L)'
;MHYKFSETEIKKLLKENFMILYDTREQINGHILDYLDKKKVPYKKKKIDEGDYTAIITKRPEMGIYRDLYFPVAVERKNSIDELAGNLAEETDTHDDVRLIRELQRAKTKGIKIYLIIEDKNGMENIKTGNYRSLYTPKALLGRLSSIQDLYLYDTIFTERINSGFEIYRKLYYSVRNFLKELDTDLSPEIEA
;
A
#
# COMPACT_ATOMS: atom_id res chain seq x y z
N MET A 1 5.90 -21.81 -16.22
CA MET A 1 4.66 -21.53 -16.96
C MET A 1 4.31 -20.08 -16.70
N HIS A 2 4.57 -19.20 -17.67
CA HIS A 2 4.38 -17.75 -17.51
C HIS A 2 3.16 -17.35 -18.35
N TYR A 3 2.14 -16.83 -17.68
CA TYR A 3 0.93 -16.33 -18.34
C TYR A 3 1.22 -14.91 -18.83
N LYS A 4 1.30 -14.75 -20.16
CA LYS A 4 1.34 -13.44 -20.81
C LYS A 4 -0.10 -12.96 -20.99
N PHE A 5 -0.44 -11.79 -20.46
CA PHE A 5 -1.77 -11.19 -20.66
C PHE A 5 -1.67 -10.03 -21.64
N SER A 6 -2.43 -10.09 -22.73
CA SER A 6 -2.58 -8.95 -23.63
C SER A 6 -3.17 -7.73 -22.91
N GLU A 7 -2.98 -6.53 -23.47
CA GLU A 7 -3.56 -5.32 -22.87
C GLU A 7 -5.09 -5.41 -22.69
N THR A 8 -5.79 -6.06 -23.62
CA THR A 8 -7.24 -6.29 -23.54
C THR A 8 -7.58 -7.21 -22.38
N GLU A 9 -6.81 -8.28 -22.17
CA GLU A 9 -6.98 -9.20 -21.04
C GLU A 9 -6.69 -8.51 -19.71
N ILE A 10 -5.61 -7.72 -19.61
CA ILE A 10 -5.30 -6.94 -18.41
C ILE A 10 -6.45 -5.99 -18.07
N LYS A 11 -6.97 -5.24 -19.05
CA LYS A 11 -8.13 -4.36 -18.85
C LYS A 11 -9.35 -5.13 -18.39
N LYS A 12 -9.59 -6.31 -18.96
CA LYS A 12 -10.71 -7.19 -18.57
C LYS A 12 -10.57 -7.70 -17.13
N LEU A 13 -9.39 -8.19 -16.76
CA LEU A 13 -9.09 -8.64 -15.39
C LEU A 13 -9.21 -7.53 -14.37
N LEU A 14 -8.65 -6.35 -14.66
CA LEU A 14 -8.75 -5.20 -13.76
C LEU A 14 -10.19 -4.72 -13.58
N LYS A 15 -11.02 -4.81 -14.62
CA LYS A 15 -12.43 -4.41 -14.57
C LYS A 15 -13.32 -5.43 -13.84
N GLU A 16 -13.08 -6.72 -14.05
CA GLU A 16 -14.03 -7.77 -13.67
C GLU A 16 -13.54 -8.60 -12.46
N ASN A 17 -12.25 -8.58 -12.13
CA ASN A 17 -11.65 -9.49 -11.16
C ASN A 17 -10.77 -8.82 -10.11
N PHE A 18 -10.43 -7.53 -10.28
CA PHE A 18 -9.70 -6.77 -9.27
C PHE A 18 -10.53 -6.63 -8.00
N MET A 19 -9.92 -6.98 -6.86
CA MET A 19 -10.55 -6.87 -5.55
C MET A 19 -9.53 -6.36 -4.54
N ILE A 20 -9.97 -5.45 -3.67
CA ILE A 20 -9.17 -4.99 -2.53
C ILE A 20 -9.39 -5.92 -1.34
N LEU A 21 -8.31 -6.33 -0.69
CA LEU A 21 -8.36 -6.97 0.61
C LEU A 21 -7.96 -5.96 1.66
N TYR A 22 -8.68 -5.92 2.78
CA TYR A 22 -8.30 -5.11 3.94
C TYR A 22 -8.13 -5.97 5.18
N ASP A 23 -7.16 -5.59 6.01
CA ASP A 23 -6.76 -6.38 7.16
C ASP A 23 -7.86 -6.50 8.21
N THR A 24 -7.87 -7.62 8.92
CA THR A 24 -8.82 -7.84 10.00
C THR A 24 -8.71 -6.86 11.16
N ARG A 25 -7.53 -6.27 11.39
CA ARG A 25 -7.23 -5.29 12.44
C ARG A 25 -7.77 -3.90 12.12
N GLU A 26 -8.00 -3.59 10.85
CA GLU A 26 -8.55 -2.31 10.42
C GLU A 26 -10.05 -2.22 10.78
N GLN A 27 -10.38 -1.40 11.78
CA GLN A 27 -11.77 -1.24 12.28
C GLN A 27 -12.44 0.07 11.87
N ILE A 28 -11.67 1.15 11.67
CA ILE A 28 -12.21 2.49 11.42
C ILE A 28 -11.89 2.90 9.97
N ASN A 29 -12.64 2.30 9.04
CA ASN A 29 -12.46 2.49 7.60
C ASN A 29 -13.76 2.73 6.81
N GLY A 30 -14.86 3.08 7.49
CA GLY A 30 -16.16 3.28 6.84
C GLY A 30 -16.10 4.21 5.62
N HIS A 31 -15.39 5.34 5.73
CA HIS A 31 -15.21 6.30 4.62
C HIS A 31 -14.42 5.74 3.43
N ILE A 32 -13.55 4.76 3.66
CA ILE A 32 -12.83 4.04 2.60
C ILE A 32 -13.79 3.05 1.93
N LEU A 33 -14.53 2.27 2.71
CA LEU A 33 -15.49 1.31 2.18
C LEU A 33 -16.60 2.01 1.38
N ASP A 34 -17.14 3.12 1.89
CA ASP A 34 -18.13 3.97 1.20
C ASP A 34 -17.62 4.44 -0.18
N TYR A 35 -16.34 4.82 -0.25
CA TYR A 35 -15.71 5.20 -1.51
C TYR A 35 -15.64 4.01 -2.48
N LEU A 36 -15.21 2.84 -2.00
CA LEU A 36 -15.10 1.62 -2.82
C LEU A 36 -16.48 1.18 -3.32
N ASP A 37 -17.51 1.22 -2.48
CA ASP A 37 -18.90 0.93 -2.83
C ASP A 37 -19.41 1.89 -3.91
N LYS A 38 -19.17 3.20 -3.75
CA LYS A 38 -19.51 4.22 -4.75
C LYS A 38 -18.81 3.98 -6.09
N LYS A 39 -17.57 3.49 -6.07
CA LYS A 39 -16.80 3.13 -7.28
C LYS A 39 -17.08 1.72 -7.79
N LYS A 40 -17.92 0.94 -7.09
CA LYS A 40 -18.21 -0.47 -7.38
C LYS A 40 -16.93 -1.32 -7.43
N VAL A 41 -15.97 -1.01 -6.57
CA VAL A 41 -14.73 -1.78 -6.42
C VAL A 41 -15.00 -2.84 -5.35
N PRO A 42 -14.96 -4.13 -5.68
CA PRO A 42 -15.23 -5.16 -4.69
C PRO A 42 -14.10 -5.22 -3.66
N TYR A 43 -14.47 -5.51 -2.42
CA TYR A 43 -13.51 -5.66 -1.34
C TYR A 43 -13.88 -6.82 -0.40
N LYS A 44 -12.90 -7.28 0.37
CA LYS A 44 -13.10 -8.34 1.37
C LYS A 44 -12.20 -8.15 2.59
N LYS A 45 -12.78 -8.30 3.79
CA LYS A 45 -12.02 -8.39 5.04
C LYS A 45 -11.25 -9.71 5.07
N LYS A 46 -9.93 -9.66 5.25
CA LYS A 46 -9.08 -10.84 5.36
C LYS A 46 -7.83 -10.48 6.14
N LYS A 47 -7.34 -11.40 6.98
CA LYS A 47 -6.01 -11.24 7.57
C LYS A 47 -4.96 -11.18 6.46
N ILE A 48 -4.17 -10.12 6.45
CA ILE A 48 -3.01 -9.94 5.57
C ILE A 48 -1.77 -9.72 6.43
N ASP A 49 -0.61 -10.15 5.92
CA ASP A 49 0.62 -10.16 6.73
C ASP A 49 1.34 -8.79 6.71
N GLU A 50 1.17 -8.02 5.63
CA GLU A 50 1.81 -6.71 5.41
C GLU A 50 0.79 -5.63 5.00
N GLY A 51 0.85 -4.49 5.68
CA GLY A 51 -0.05 -3.36 5.47
C GLY A 51 -1.47 -3.58 5.97
N ASP A 52 -2.31 -2.58 5.72
CA ASP A 52 -3.74 -2.58 6.04
C ASP A 52 -4.61 -2.90 4.82
N TYR A 53 -4.10 -2.63 3.61
CA TYR A 53 -4.79 -2.93 2.35
C TYR A 53 -3.84 -3.55 1.33
N THR A 54 -4.34 -4.51 0.55
CA THR A 54 -3.67 -5.06 -0.63
C THR A 54 -4.70 -5.33 -1.72
N ALA A 55 -4.28 -5.82 -2.88
CA ALA A 55 -5.18 -6.17 -3.97
C ALA A 55 -4.84 -7.52 -4.60
N ILE A 56 -5.89 -8.15 -5.14
CA ILE A 56 -5.82 -9.43 -5.83
C ILE A 56 -6.55 -9.35 -7.17
N ILE A 57 -6.24 -10.30 -8.05
CA ILE A 57 -7.10 -10.70 -9.15
C ILE A 57 -7.75 -12.01 -8.74
N THR A 58 -9.07 -12.00 -8.59
CA THR A 58 -9.84 -13.19 -8.22
C THR A 58 -9.75 -14.28 -9.28
N LYS A 59 -9.94 -15.54 -8.86
CA LYS A 59 -9.93 -16.71 -9.76
C LYS A 59 -10.81 -16.48 -11.00
N ARG A 60 -10.27 -16.83 -12.17
CA ARG A 60 -10.94 -16.77 -13.47
C ARG A 60 -10.52 -17.92 -14.37
N PRO A 61 -11.16 -19.11 -14.24
CA PRO A 61 -10.80 -20.30 -15.01
C PRO A 61 -10.84 -20.12 -16.53
N GLU A 62 -11.78 -19.31 -17.04
CA GLU A 62 -11.91 -19.00 -18.47
C GLU A 62 -10.66 -18.32 -19.07
N MET A 63 -9.84 -17.69 -18.22
CA MET A 63 -8.57 -17.05 -18.61
C MET A 63 -7.36 -17.82 -18.06
N GLY A 64 -7.55 -19.09 -17.65
CA GLY A 64 -6.49 -19.93 -17.10
C GLY A 64 -6.05 -19.60 -15.67
N ILE A 65 -6.79 -18.74 -14.96
CA ILE A 65 -6.49 -18.34 -13.57
C ILE A 65 -7.32 -19.19 -12.60
N TYR A 66 -6.74 -20.28 -12.09
CA TYR A 66 -7.48 -21.23 -11.25
C TYR A 66 -7.52 -20.90 -9.76
N ARG A 67 -6.78 -19.87 -9.33
CA ARG A 67 -6.72 -19.38 -7.94
C ARG A 67 -6.57 -17.87 -7.94
N ASP A 68 -6.90 -17.24 -6.81
CA ASP A 68 -6.65 -15.82 -6.63
C ASP A 68 -5.15 -15.51 -6.78
N LEU A 69 -4.83 -14.48 -7.56
CA LEU A 69 -3.48 -13.98 -7.75
C LEU A 69 -3.21 -12.85 -6.76
N TYR A 70 -2.15 -12.99 -5.99
CA TYR A 70 -1.67 -11.99 -5.05
C TYR A 70 -0.52 -11.21 -5.66
N PHE A 71 -0.46 -9.92 -5.37
CA PHE A 71 0.54 -9.01 -5.90
C PHE A 71 1.41 -8.48 -4.77
N PRO A 72 2.72 -8.26 -4.99
CA PRO A 72 3.63 -7.76 -3.96
C PRO A 72 3.45 -6.25 -3.79
N VAL A 73 2.27 -5.86 -3.30
CA VAL A 73 1.91 -4.47 -3.02
C VAL A 73 1.00 -4.40 -1.80
N ALA A 74 1.23 -3.43 -0.93
CA ALA A 74 0.35 -3.11 0.18
C ALA A 74 0.32 -1.59 0.46
N VAL A 75 -0.72 -1.18 1.16
CA VAL A 75 -0.86 0.17 1.72
C VAL A 75 -0.88 0.05 3.24
N GLU A 76 0.00 0.79 3.89
CA GLU A 76 -0.06 1.08 5.33
C GLU A 76 -0.82 2.39 5.51
N ARG A 77 -1.85 2.41 6.37
CA ARG A 77 -2.65 3.59 6.66
C ARG A 77 -2.35 4.09 8.08
N LYS A 78 -2.23 5.40 8.21
CA LYS A 78 -2.26 6.11 9.50
C LYS A 78 -3.34 7.17 9.45
N ASN A 79 -4.13 7.28 10.50
CA ASN A 79 -5.22 8.24 10.63
C ASN A 79 -4.71 9.68 10.86
N SER A 80 -3.44 9.86 11.20
CA SER A 80 -2.83 11.16 11.50
C SER A 80 -1.31 11.05 11.59
N ILE A 81 -0.64 12.20 11.58
CA ILE A 81 0.78 12.28 11.93
C ILE A 81 1.05 11.93 13.39
N ASP A 82 0.07 12.13 14.29
CA ASP A 82 0.17 11.77 15.71
C ASP A 82 0.28 10.27 15.88
N GLU A 83 -0.54 9.49 15.16
CA GLU A 83 -0.44 8.04 15.15
C GLU A 83 0.93 7.58 14.62
N LEU A 84 1.37 8.15 13.50
CA LEU A 84 2.69 7.83 12.92
C LEU A 84 3.82 8.14 13.89
N ALA A 85 3.84 9.34 14.48
CA ALA A 85 4.87 9.74 15.43
C ALA A 85 4.82 8.87 16.70
N GLY A 86 3.63 8.46 17.14
CA GLY A 86 3.43 7.50 18.21
C GLY A 86 4.05 6.13 17.90
N ASN A 87 3.74 5.53 16.73
CA ASN A 87 4.34 4.26 16.33
C ASN A 87 5.86 4.33 16.16
N LEU A 88 6.40 5.50 15.76
CA LEU A 88 7.84 5.72 15.66
C LEU A 88 8.49 6.00 17.04
N ALA A 89 7.72 6.37 18.06
CA ALA A 89 8.19 6.61 19.42
C ALA A 89 8.07 5.37 20.33
N GLU A 90 7.44 4.29 19.87
CA GLU A 90 7.27 3.07 20.66
C GLU A 90 8.60 2.60 21.25
N GLU A 91 8.61 2.37 22.56
CA GLU A 91 9.77 1.83 23.26
C GLU A 91 10.00 0.37 22.85
N THR A 92 11.26 -0.05 22.92
CA THR A 92 11.66 -1.42 22.62
C THR A 92 12.38 -1.96 23.84
N ASP A 93 11.89 -3.09 24.37
CA ASP A 93 12.49 -3.75 25.54
C ASP A 93 13.85 -4.42 25.22
N THR A 94 14.30 -4.32 23.97
CA THR A 94 15.48 -4.98 23.38
C THR A 94 16.16 -4.01 22.40
N HIS A 95 17.38 -4.30 21.94
CA HIS A 95 18.07 -3.55 20.87
C HIS A 95 17.39 -3.63 19.48
N ASP A 96 16.16 -4.11 19.42
CA ASP A 96 15.42 -4.27 18.18
C ASP A 96 14.78 -2.95 17.74
N ASP A 97 14.54 -2.80 16.44
CA ASP A 97 13.78 -1.66 15.89
C ASP A 97 12.33 -1.59 16.39
N VAL A 98 11.67 -0.43 16.25
CA VAL A 98 10.22 -0.31 16.58
C VAL A 98 9.36 -1.15 15.62
N ARG A 99 8.16 -1.54 16.06
CA ARG A 99 7.30 -2.49 15.33
C ARG A 99 7.05 -2.11 13.87
N LEU A 100 6.71 -0.83 13.62
CA LEU A 100 6.48 -0.32 12.26
C LEU A 100 7.70 -0.53 11.35
N ILE A 101 8.91 -0.29 11.86
CA ILE A 101 10.15 -0.46 11.09
C ILE A 101 10.38 -1.93 10.77
N ARG A 102 10.13 -2.85 11.71
CA ARG A 102 10.24 -4.30 11.45
C ARG A 102 9.23 -4.77 10.41
N GLU A 103 8.01 -4.25 10.44
CA GLU A 103 6.97 -4.53 9.44
C GLU A 103 7.42 -4.08 8.04
N LEU A 104 7.98 -2.87 7.92
CA LEU A 104 8.55 -2.34 6.68
C LEU A 104 9.77 -3.13 6.18
N GLN A 105 10.68 -3.51 7.08
CA GLN A 105 11.85 -4.33 6.76
C GLN A 105 11.42 -5.70 6.20
N ARG A 106 10.46 -6.37 6.85
CA ARG A 106 9.92 -7.65 6.36
C ARG A 106 9.27 -7.51 4.98
N ALA A 107 8.49 -6.45 4.77
CA ALA A 107 7.88 -6.18 3.46
C ALA A 107 8.93 -6.00 2.37
N LYS A 108 10.00 -5.24 2.66
CA LYS A 108 11.14 -5.05 1.75
C LYS A 108 11.84 -6.37 1.43
N THR A 109 12.12 -7.21 2.42
CA THR A 109 12.72 -8.54 2.22
C THR A 109 11.85 -9.44 1.33
N LYS A 110 10.52 -9.31 1.41
CA LYS A 110 9.56 -10.02 0.55
C LYS A 110 9.35 -9.37 -0.83
N GLY A 111 9.99 -8.24 -1.12
CA GLY A 111 9.81 -7.50 -2.36
C GLY A 111 8.45 -6.80 -2.48
N ILE A 112 7.74 -6.58 -1.37
CA ILE A 112 6.42 -5.95 -1.35
C ILE A 112 6.57 -4.44 -1.42
N LYS A 113 5.95 -3.80 -2.43
CA LYS A 113 5.86 -2.34 -2.52
C LYS A 113 4.90 -1.82 -1.45
N ILE A 114 5.39 -1.02 -0.51
CA ILE A 114 4.56 -0.38 0.53
C ILE A 114 4.32 1.08 0.17
N TYR A 115 3.05 1.47 0.18
CA TYR A 115 2.62 2.87 0.15
C TYR A 115 2.17 3.28 1.54
N LEU A 116 2.62 4.44 2.03
CA LEU A 116 2.13 5.00 3.29
C LEU A 116 1.09 6.08 3.00
N ILE A 117 -0.11 5.94 3.55
CA ILE A 117 -1.17 6.95 3.46
C ILE A 117 -1.45 7.49 4.85
N ILE A 118 -1.33 8.81 5.02
CA ILE A 118 -1.56 9.52 6.27
C ILE A 118 -2.75 10.45 6.07
N GLU A 119 -3.80 10.29 6.88
CA GLU A 119 -5.04 11.08 6.80
C GLU A 119 -4.92 12.47 7.44
N ASP A 120 -3.80 13.14 7.18
CA ASP A 120 -3.54 14.53 7.55
C ASP A 120 -3.08 15.29 6.31
N LYS A 121 -4.00 16.06 5.69
CA LYS A 121 -3.74 16.84 4.48
C LYS A 121 -2.52 17.76 4.61
N ASN A 122 -2.33 18.34 5.78
CA ASN A 122 -1.24 19.28 6.05
C ASN A 122 -0.08 18.61 6.78
N GLY A 123 -0.02 17.27 6.81
CA GLY A 123 0.88 16.53 7.70
C GLY A 123 2.36 16.88 7.51
N MET A 124 2.83 17.12 6.28
CA MET A 124 4.21 17.57 6.06
C MET A 124 4.49 18.96 6.66
N GLU A 125 3.53 19.89 6.55
CA GLU A 125 3.65 21.23 7.16
C GLU A 125 3.60 21.14 8.68
N ASN A 126 2.70 20.31 9.21
CA ASN A 126 2.59 20.05 10.64
C ASN A 126 3.89 19.43 11.19
N ILE A 127 4.53 18.51 10.47
CA ILE A 127 5.83 17.93 10.85
C ILE A 127 6.91 19.01 10.92
N LYS A 128 6.99 19.89 9.92
CA LYS A 128 8.00 20.96 9.86
C LYS A 128 7.83 21.99 10.97
N THR A 129 6.58 22.32 11.31
CA THR A 129 6.25 23.36 12.29
C THR A 129 6.10 22.83 13.71
N GLY A 130 6.11 21.51 13.91
CA GLY A 130 5.92 20.90 15.24
C GLY A 130 4.46 20.84 15.69
N ASN A 131 3.51 20.93 14.77
CA ASN A 131 2.08 20.91 15.07
C ASN A 131 1.55 19.47 15.21
N TYR A 132 1.99 18.78 16.26
CA TYR A 132 1.57 17.43 16.64
C TYR A 132 1.85 17.20 18.13
N ARG A 133 1.27 16.16 18.72
CA ARG A 133 1.31 15.87 20.17
C ARG A 133 2.60 15.19 20.63
N SER A 134 3.26 14.45 19.74
CA SER A 134 4.48 13.71 20.06
C SER A 134 5.61 14.64 20.55
N LEU A 135 6.48 14.11 21.42
CA LEU A 135 7.66 14.81 21.94
C LEU A 135 8.83 14.89 20.95
N TYR A 136 8.70 14.28 19.76
CA TYR A 136 9.70 14.45 18.72
C TYR A 136 9.88 15.93 18.37
N THR A 137 11.13 16.39 18.30
CA THR A 137 11.40 17.67 17.64
C THR A 137 11.06 17.59 16.15
N PRO A 138 10.65 18.70 15.49
CA PRO A 138 10.37 18.73 14.06
C PRO A 138 11.48 18.10 13.22
N LYS A 139 12.73 18.42 13.55
CA LYS A 139 13.93 17.88 12.88
C LYS A 139 14.04 16.36 13.05
N ALA A 140 13.76 15.84 14.24
CA ALA A 140 13.87 14.41 14.51
C ALA A 140 12.75 13.61 13.83
N LEU A 141 11.50 14.06 13.89
CA LEU A 141 10.39 13.39 13.20
C LEU A 141 10.58 13.43 11.68
N LEU A 142 10.94 14.59 11.13
CA LEU A 142 11.22 14.74 9.70
C LEU A 142 12.38 13.83 9.27
N GLY A 143 13.49 13.82 10.01
CA GLY A 143 14.63 12.95 9.69
C GLY A 143 14.25 11.48 9.70
N ARG A 144 13.50 11.04 10.71
CA ARG A 144 13.04 9.65 10.82
C ARG A 144 12.06 9.27 9.70
N LEU A 145 11.11 10.13 9.37
CA LEU A 145 10.18 9.93 8.25
C LEU A 145 10.95 9.84 6.91
N SER A 146 11.88 10.77 6.66
CA SER A 146 12.67 10.77 5.43
C SER A 146 13.52 9.50 5.29
N SER A 147 14.10 9.00 6.38
CA SER A 147 14.84 7.73 6.35
C SER A 147 13.96 6.53 6.01
N ILE A 148 12.75 6.44 6.57
CA ILE A 148 11.84 5.32 6.22
C ILE A 148 11.33 5.43 4.79
N GLN A 149 11.13 6.65 4.29
CA GLN A 149 10.72 6.92 2.92
C GLN A 149 11.75 6.39 1.93
N ASP A 150 13.02 6.77 2.12
CA ASP A 150 14.12 6.32 1.28
C ASP A 150 14.34 4.80 1.33
N LEU A 151 14.30 4.23 2.55
CA LEU A 151 14.68 2.84 2.74
C LEU A 151 13.58 1.85 2.40
N TYR A 152 12.30 2.18 2.60
CA TYR A 152 11.23 1.18 2.64
C TYR A 152 9.95 1.53 1.88
N LEU A 153 9.65 2.81 1.65
CA LEU A 153 8.37 3.22 1.10
C LEU A 153 8.50 3.55 -0.39
N TYR A 154 7.51 3.11 -1.17
CA TYR A 154 7.44 3.45 -2.59
C TYR A 154 6.81 4.84 -2.81
N ASP A 155 5.92 5.27 -1.91
CA ASP A 155 5.41 6.63 -1.86
C ASP A 155 4.83 6.93 -0.46
N THR A 156 4.71 8.21 -0.11
CA THR A 156 3.99 8.68 1.07
C THR A 156 3.00 9.77 0.69
N ILE A 157 1.74 9.58 1.04
CA ILE A 157 0.67 10.53 0.72
C ILE A 157 0.05 11.10 1.99
N PHE A 158 0.06 12.42 2.07
CA PHE A 158 -0.72 13.19 3.02
C PHE A 158 -2.05 13.57 2.36
N THR A 159 -3.17 13.17 2.95
CA THR A 159 -4.49 13.39 2.33
C THR A 159 -5.56 13.69 3.35
N GLU A 160 -6.66 14.29 2.89
CA GLU A 160 -7.87 14.40 3.73
C GLU A 160 -8.48 13.02 3.91
N ARG A 161 -9.00 12.75 5.11
CA ARG A 161 -9.66 11.48 5.44
C ARG A 161 -10.66 11.02 4.37
N ILE A 162 -11.47 11.92 3.83
CA ILE A 162 -12.48 11.59 2.80
C ILE A 162 -11.87 11.07 1.48
N ASN A 163 -10.60 11.37 1.21
CA ASN A 163 -9.90 11.00 -0.02
C ASN A 163 -9.08 9.70 0.11
N SER A 164 -8.95 9.13 1.31
CA SER A 164 -8.16 7.92 1.53
C SER A 164 -8.60 6.74 0.67
N GLY A 165 -9.91 6.55 0.49
CA GLY A 165 -10.42 5.48 -0.37
C GLY A 165 -9.98 5.62 -1.83
N PHE A 166 -9.93 6.86 -2.34
CA PHE A 166 -9.39 7.13 -3.68
C PHE A 166 -7.91 6.80 -3.77
N GLU A 167 -7.11 7.24 -2.80
CA GLU A 167 -5.66 7.04 -2.83
C GLU A 167 -5.29 5.56 -2.70
N ILE A 168 -5.94 4.83 -1.79
CA ILE A 168 -5.78 3.38 -1.63
C ILE A 168 -6.11 2.66 -2.94
N TYR A 169 -7.30 2.92 -3.50
CA TYR A 169 -7.72 2.30 -4.76
C TYR A 169 -6.75 2.61 -5.90
N ARG A 170 -6.39 3.88 -6.09
CA ARG A 170 -5.50 4.33 -7.15
C ARG A 170 -4.13 3.64 -7.05
N LYS A 171 -3.51 3.62 -5.88
CA LYS A 171 -2.19 3.00 -5.70
C LYS A 171 -2.23 1.51 -5.99
N LEU A 172 -3.17 0.78 -5.37
CA LEU A 172 -3.29 -0.65 -5.57
C LEU A 172 -3.63 -1.02 -7.03
N TYR A 173 -4.58 -0.30 -7.65
CA TYR A 173 -5.00 -0.57 -9.03
C TYR A 173 -3.84 -0.42 -10.02
N TYR A 174 -3.07 0.68 -9.93
CA TYR A 174 -1.97 0.91 -10.86
C TYR A 174 -0.76 0.01 -10.58
N SER A 175 -0.50 -0.37 -9.32
CA SER A 175 0.54 -1.34 -9.01
C SER A 175 0.22 -2.73 -9.55
N VAL A 176 -1.03 -3.20 -9.41
CA VAL A 176 -1.48 -4.47 -10.00
C VAL A 176 -1.44 -4.42 -11.52
N ARG A 177 -1.96 -3.33 -12.13
CA ARG A 177 -1.91 -3.13 -13.59
C ARG A 177 -0.48 -3.20 -14.12
N ASN A 178 0.45 -2.48 -13.49
CA ASN A 178 1.82 -2.40 -13.96
C ASN A 178 2.54 -3.73 -13.74
N PHE A 179 2.30 -4.44 -12.64
CA PHE A 179 2.83 -5.78 -12.44
C PHE A 179 2.38 -6.75 -13.56
N LEU A 180 1.09 -6.71 -13.92
CA LEU A 180 0.58 -7.52 -15.04
C LEU A 180 1.19 -7.12 -16.40
N LYS A 181 1.61 -5.86 -16.57
CA LYS A 181 2.31 -5.38 -17.78
C LYS A 181 3.82 -5.68 -17.78
N GLU A 182 4.48 -5.65 -16.63
CA GLU A 182 5.92 -5.94 -16.53
C GLU A 182 6.19 -7.42 -16.83
N LEU A 183 5.29 -8.32 -16.41
CA LEU A 183 5.28 -9.73 -16.85
C LEU A 183 5.22 -9.91 -18.38
N ASP A 184 4.78 -8.88 -19.12
CA ASP A 184 4.72 -8.86 -20.60
C ASP A 184 6.09 -8.54 -21.24
N THR A 185 6.97 -7.83 -20.52
CA THR A 185 8.13 -7.11 -21.09
C THR A 185 9.48 -7.83 -20.89
N ASP A 186 9.65 -8.63 -19.83
CA ASP A 186 10.92 -9.29 -19.48
C ASP A 186 11.37 -10.43 -20.43
N LEU A 187 10.80 -10.56 -21.63
CA LEU A 187 11.07 -11.67 -22.55
C LEU A 187 11.21 -11.30 -24.03
N SER A 188 11.27 -10.01 -24.39
CA SER A 188 11.91 -9.67 -25.68
C SER A 188 13.39 -9.97 -25.54
N PRO A 189 13.98 -10.90 -26.32
CA PRO A 189 15.43 -10.94 -26.42
C PRO A 189 15.89 -9.53 -26.79
N GLU A 190 16.93 -9.03 -26.13
CA GLU A 190 17.70 -7.92 -26.67
C GLU A 190 18.02 -8.31 -28.12
N ILE A 191 17.39 -7.63 -29.07
CA ILE A 191 17.82 -7.72 -30.46
C ILE A 191 19.16 -6.99 -30.43
N GLU A 192 20.23 -7.76 -30.25
CA GLU A 192 21.59 -7.30 -30.56
C GLU A 192 21.56 -6.82 -32.01
N ALA A 193 21.65 -5.51 -32.18
CA ALA A 193 21.84 -4.83 -33.46
C ALA A 193 23.33 -4.71 -33.78
#